data_AF-H2Y5I3-F1
#
_entry.id   AF-H2Y5I3-F1
#
_cell.length_a   1.000
_cell.length_b   1.000
_cell.length_c   1.000
_cell.angle_alpha   90.00
_cell.angle_beta   90.00
_cell.angle_gamma   90.00
#
_symmetry.space_group_name_H-M   'P 1'
#
loop_
_entity.id
_entity.type
_entity.pdbx_description
1 polymer ?
#
loop_
_entity_poly.entity_id
_entity_poly.type
_entity_poly.pdbx_seq_one_letter_code
_entity_poly.pdbx_strand_id
1 'polypeptide(L)'
;MAFLNIMILLLTSAIFTTRGDFPRNSKPKTVINLSDVEAQIFTGDDVRAENRLRRLQLIKRIRIGQNEFLAVASRDHLYFINPDKLGGKNSGKIQYDNVITWKSDNTTKELCSMKGKPKELCHNFLSVVETTNDQGSEILVCGSNSFSPICTTYAVSVLSSGLALLRGDDFSGKQRCPFGPDQRSAAIFTGGSLYAGTYQAFTGVSPVVSRTMGEKAPLKTPTTDV
;
A
#
# COMPACT_ATOMS: atom_id res chain seq x y z
N MET A 1 -64.40 -22.09 34.16
CA MET A 1 -63.08 -22.45 34.72
C MET A 1 -62.10 -22.95 33.66
N ALA A 2 -62.49 -23.85 32.74
CA ALA A 2 -61.59 -24.38 31.70
C ALA A 2 -61.09 -23.35 30.66
N PHE A 3 -61.94 -22.39 30.25
CA PHE A 3 -61.57 -21.36 29.27
C PHE A 3 -60.49 -20.38 29.75
N LEU A 4 -60.46 -20.08 31.05
CA LEU A 4 -59.46 -19.18 31.64
C LEU A 4 -58.07 -19.83 31.64
N ASN A 5 -57.99 -21.13 31.94
CA ASN A 5 -56.74 -21.88 31.93
C ASN A 5 -56.17 -22.06 30.51
N ILE A 6 -57.02 -22.24 29.49
CA ILE A 6 -56.59 -22.32 28.08
C ILE A 6 -56.08 -20.96 27.59
N MET A 7 -56.72 -19.87 27.99
CA MET A 7 -56.29 -18.52 27.64
C MET A 7 -54.93 -18.16 28.28
N ILE A 8 -54.71 -18.58 29.53
CA ILE A 8 -53.41 -18.42 30.21
C ILE A 8 -52.32 -19.25 29.51
N LEU A 9 -52.61 -20.48 29.10
CA LEU A 9 -51.64 -21.31 28.36
C LEU A 9 -51.24 -20.67 27.01
N LEU A 10 -52.20 -20.13 26.26
CA LEU A 10 -51.96 -19.45 24.98
C LEU A 10 -51.21 -18.12 25.15
N LEU A 11 -51.41 -17.40 26.27
CA LEU A 11 -50.64 -16.20 26.60
C LEU A 11 -49.19 -16.55 26.99
N THR A 12 -48.95 -17.68 27.67
CA THR A 12 -47.59 -18.09 28.04
C THR A 12 -46.76 -18.64 26.86
N SER A 13 -47.39 -19.26 25.86
CA SER A 13 -46.70 -19.74 24.66
C SER A 13 -46.28 -18.60 23.71
N ALA A 14 -46.94 -17.43 23.80
CA ALA A 14 -46.57 -16.24 23.04
C ALA A 14 -45.34 -15.50 23.60
N ILE A 15 -44.85 -15.85 24.79
CA ILE A 15 -43.72 -15.16 25.45
C ILE A 15 -42.36 -15.79 25.08
N PHE A 16 -42.35 -16.99 24.49
CA PHE A 16 -41.13 -17.67 24.07
C PHE A 16 -40.94 -17.66 22.54
N THR A 17 -41.18 -16.53 21.89
CA THR A 17 -40.46 -16.26 20.64
C THR A 17 -39.11 -15.67 21.02
N THR A 18 -38.11 -16.51 21.26
CA THR A 18 -36.72 -16.07 21.18
C THR A 18 -36.44 -15.78 19.71
N ARG A 19 -36.86 -14.60 19.24
CA ARG A 19 -36.24 -13.98 18.06
C ARG A 19 -34.75 -14.01 18.38
N GLY A 20 -33.97 -14.75 17.59
CA GLY A 20 -32.52 -14.67 17.66
C GLY A 20 -32.13 -13.22 17.46
N ASP A 21 -31.84 -12.51 18.55
CA ASP A 21 -31.43 -11.11 18.49
C ASP A 21 -30.02 -11.11 17.93
N PHE A 22 -29.82 -10.48 16.76
CA PHE A 22 -28.50 -10.40 16.15
C PHE A 22 -27.54 -9.74 17.17
N PRO A 23 -26.32 -10.27 17.39
CA PRO A 23 -25.44 -9.75 18.41
C PRO A 23 -25.23 -8.24 18.24
N ARG A 24 -25.53 -7.47 19.30
CA ARG A 24 -25.29 -6.03 19.29
C ARG A 24 -23.80 -5.77 19.42
N ASN A 25 -23.31 -4.71 18.77
CA ASN A 25 -21.93 -4.28 18.93
C ASN A 25 -21.62 -4.01 20.41
N SER A 26 -20.58 -4.67 20.92
CA SER A 26 -20.10 -4.43 22.28
C SER A 26 -19.45 -3.05 22.36
N LYS A 27 -19.63 -2.37 23.50
CA LYS A 27 -18.97 -1.10 23.75
C LYS A 27 -17.49 -1.35 24.05
N PRO A 28 -16.56 -0.51 23.54
CA PRO A 28 -15.15 -0.63 23.88
C PRO A 28 -14.93 -0.41 25.37
N LYS A 29 -13.93 -1.10 25.95
CA LYS A 29 -13.54 -0.92 27.37
C LYS A 29 -12.92 0.45 27.64
N THR A 30 -12.19 0.97 26.67
CA THR A 30 -11.48 2.25 26.75
C THR A 30 -11.64 2.97 25.42
N VAL A 31 -11.88 4.28 25.49
CA VAL A 31 -11.87 5.18 24.34
C VAL A 31 -10.82 6.24 24.63
N ILE A 32 -9.90 6.43 23.68
CA ILE A 32 -8.84 7.45 23.75
C ILE A 32 -9.07 8.37 22.57
N ASN A 33 -9.13 9.69 22.79
CA ASN A 33 -9.19 10.62 21.66
C ASN A 33 -7.80 10.76 21.07
N LEU A 34 -7.72 10.86 19.75
CA LEU A 34 -6.45 11.06 19.06
C LEU A 34 -5.74 12.34 19.53
N SER A 35 -6.49 13.36 19.90
CA SER A 35 -5.98 14.61 20.49
C SER A 35 -5.22 14.41 21.81
N ASP A 36 -5.54 13.34 22.53
CA ASP A 36 -4.94 13.00 23.83
C ASP A 36 -3.71 12.10 23.66
N VAL A 37 -3.41 11.64 22.43
CA VAL A 37 -2.28 10.76 22.14
C VAL A 37 -1.07 11.61 21.75
N GLU A 38 -0.05 11.62 22.62
CA GLU A 38 1.27 12.12 22.26
C GLU A 38 1.94 11.14 21.29
N ALA A 39 1.89 11.43 20.00
CA ALA A 39 2.44 10.60 18.93
C ALA A 39 3.47 11.38 18.09
N GLN A 40 4.52 10.67 17.68
CA GLN A 40 5.43 11.17 16.65
C GLN A 40 4.78 10.99 15.27
N ILE A 41 4.76 12.05 14.45
CA ILE A 41 4.13 12.03 13.13
C ILE A 41 5.21 12.18 12.05
N PHE A 42 5.19 11.27 11.07
CA PHE A 42 5.99 11.39 9.86
C PHE A 42 5.19 12.08 8.75
N THR A 43 5.69 13.21 8.26
CA THR A 43 5.03 14.01 7.22
C THR A 43 5.80 14.10 5.90
N GLY A 44 7.01 13.51 5.82
CA GLY A 44 7.95 13.76 4.73
C GLY A 44 8.52 15.19 4.72
N ASP A 45 9.23 15.54 3.65
CA ASP A 45 9.91 16.84 3.50
C ASP A 45 9.10 17.89 2.75
N ASP A 46 8.18 17.46 1.87
CA ASP A 46 7.37 18.40 1.09
C ASP A 46 6.14 18.87 1.89
N VAL A 47 6.39 19.82 2.79
CA VAL A 47 5.37 20.62 3.49
C VAL A 47 5.14 21.95 2.77
N ARG A 48 5.04 21.91 1.44
CA ARG A 48 4.45 23.03 0.69
C ARG A 48 2.93 22.88 0.66
N ALA A 49 2.25 24.02 0.73
CA ALA A 49 0.82 24.22 1.03
C ALA A 49 -0.21 23.56 0.07
N GLU A 50 0.20 22.69 -0.85
CA GLU A 50 -0.71 21.90 -1.68
C GLU A 50 -1.12 20.63 -0.94
N ASN A 51 -1.93 20.81 0.11
CA ASN A 51 -2.52 19.75 0.95
C ASN A 51 -3.36 18.71 0.20
N ARG A 52 -3.54 18.82 -1.12
CA ARG A 52 -4.53 18.01 -1.86
C ARG A 52 -4.05 16.65 -2.35
N LEU A 53 -2.75 16.30 -2.30
CA LEU A 53 -2.27 15.01 -2.83
C LEU A 53 -1.11 14.35 -2.10
N ARG A 54 -1.08 14.43 -0.77
CA ARG A 54 -0.23 13.53 0.06
C ARG A 54 -0.83 12.12 0.09
N ARG A 55 -0.89 11.48 -1.07
CA ARG A 55 -1.49 10.17 -1.19
C ARG A 55 -0.43 9.11 -0.91
N LEU A 56 -0.33 8.78 0.38
CA LEU A 56 0.36 7.59 0.83
C LEU A 56 -0.13 6.38 0.02
N GLN A 57 0.80 5.64 -0.57
CA GLN A 57 0.51 4.46 -1.38
C GLN A 57 0.82 3.18 -0.62
N LEU A 58 1.93 3.16 0.10
CA LEU A 58 2.44 1.97 0.76
C LEU A 58 3.14 2.36 2.06
N ILE A 59 2.87 1.59 3.12
CA ILE A 59 3.74 1.49 4.29
C ILE A 59 4.04 0.01 4.45
N LYS A 60 5.32 -0.36 4.36
CA LYS A 60 5.74 -1.76 4.44
C LYS A 60 7.04 -1.90 5.20
N ARG A 61 7.11 -2.89 6.09
CA ARG A 61 8.37 -3.31 6.70
C ARG A 61 9.12 -4.19 5.69
N ILE A 62 10.37 -3.85 5.41
CA ILE A 62 11.25 -4.59 4.51
C ILE A 62 12.58 -4.88 5.21
N ARG A 63 13.27 -5.93 4.77
CA ARG A 63 14.57 -6.33 5.30
C ARG A 63 15.69 -6.00 4.32
N ILE A 64 16.70 -5.26 4.77
CA ILE A 64 17.89 -4.96 3.97
C ILE A 64 19.11 -5.47 4.75
N GLY A 65 19.75 -6.52 4.23
CA GLY A 65 20.75 -7.28 4.98
C GLY A 65 20.16 -7.89 6.25
N GLN A 66 20.71 -7.48 7.40
CA GLN A 66 20.23 -7.88 8.72
C GLN A 66 19.31 -6.85 9.38
N ASN A 67 19.14 -5.68 8.76
CA ASN A 67 18.38 -4.57 9.32
C ASN A 67 16.96 -4.55 8.77
N GLU A 68 16.03 -4.01 9.55
CA GLU A 68 14.66 -3.75 9.10
C GLU A 68 14.46 -2.26 8.84
N PHE A 69 13.68 -1.95 7.82
CA PHE A 69 13.31 -0.59 7.49
C PHE A 69 11.80 -0.51 7.24
N LEU A 70 11.21 0.61 7.64
CA LEU A 70 9.88 1.00 7.21
C LEU A 70 9.99 1.77 5.89
N ALA A 71 9.57 1.14 4.81
CA ALA A 71 9.42 1.75 3.50
C ALA A 71 8.08 2.49 3.43
N VAL A 72 8.13 3.80 3.22
CA VAL A 72 6.95 4.68 3.11
C VAL A 72 6.93 5.28 1.71
N ALA A 73 6.07 4.74 0.84
CA ALA A 73 5.96 5.12 -0.55
C ALA A 73 4.80 6.08 -0.79
N SER A 74 5.04 7.10 -1.61
CA SER A 74 4.10 8.18 -1.88
C SER A 74 4.26 8.71 -3.31
N ARG A 75 3.74 9.90 -3.58
CA ARG A 75 3.95 10.61 -4.84
C ARG A 75 5.42 11.00 -4.96
N ASP A 76 6.05 10.55 -6.04
CA ASP A 76 7.42 10.84 -6.47
C ASP A 76 8.53 10.42 -5.47
N HIS A 77 8.17 9.97 -4.26
CA HIS A 77 9.09 9.72 -3.15
C HIS A 77 8.86 8.39 -2.43
N LEU A 78 9.95 7.72 -2.08
CA LEU A 78 9.99 6.53 -1.22
C LEU A 78 11.01 6.77 -0.09
N TYR A 79 10.52 6.84 1.13
CA TYR A 79 11.33 7.05 2.34
C TYR A 79 11.65 5.72 3.01
N PHE A 80 12.86 5.59 3.53
CA PHE A 80 13.29 4.47 4.36
C PHE A 80 13.54 4.96 5.78
N ILE A 81 12.80 4.45 6.74
CA ILE A 81 12.91 4.83 8.15
C ILE A 81 13.38 3.62 8.95
N ASN A 82 14.49 3.73 9.68
CA ASN A 82 14.89 2.70 10.62
C ASN A 82 13.96 2.73 11.85
N PRO A 83 13.18 1.66 12.11
CA PRO A 83 12.25 1.61 13.22
C PRO A 83 12.93 1.65 14.59
N ASP A 84 14.20 1.25 14.71
CA ASP A 84 14.95 1.27 15.98
C ASP A 84 15.29 2.70 16.43
N LYS A 85 15.22 3.67 15.51
CA LYS A 85 15.38 5.10 15.80
C LYS A 85 14.08 5.77 16.24
N LEU A 86 12.95 5.05 16.21
CA LEU A 86 11.64 5.54 16.64
C LEU A 86 11.49 5.38 18.17
N GLY A 87 10.85 6.35 18.84
CA GLY A 87 10.54 6.24 20.27
C GLY A 87 11.64 6.70 21.24
N GLY A 88 12.72 7.32 20.75
CA GLY A 88 13.62 8.09 21.62
C GLY A 88 12.88 9.26 22.28
N LYS A 89 13.28 9.65 23.50
CA LYS A 89 12.69 10.75 24.31
C LYS A 89 12.64 12.13 23.63
N ASN A 90 13.15 12.25 22.40
CA ASN A 90 13.01 13.45 21.60
C ASN A 90 11.64 13.41 20.92
N SER A 91 10.73 14.27 21.37
CA SER A 91 9.44 14.65 20.76
C SER A 91 9.59 15.36 19.40
N GLY A 92 10.60 14.95 18.62
CA GLY A 92 10.96 15.53 17.34
C GLY A 92 10.25 14.86 16.16
N LYS A 93 10.38 15.50 14.98
CA LYS A 93 9.95 14.95 13.69
C LYS A 93 10.65 13.61 13.43
N ILE A 94 9.90 12.60 13.02
CA ILE A 94 10.45 11.30 12.57
C ILE A 94 11.45 11.56 11.43
N GLN A 95 12.69 11.12 11.61
CA GLN A 95 13.75 11.20 10.60
C GLN A 95 13.74 9.93 9.75
N TYR A 96 14.18 10.06 8.50
CA TYR A 96 14.39 8.94 7.59
C TYR A 96 15.89 8.76 7.31
N ASP A 97 16.31 7.54 7.05
CA ASP A 97 17.69 7.17 6.75
C ASP A 97 18.07 7.46 5.29
N ASN A 98 17.10 7.32 4.38
CA ASN A 98 17.27 7.65 2.97
C ASN A 98 15.93 7.95 2.29
N VAL A 99 15.95 8.64 1.15
CA VAL A 99 14.80 8.91 0.31
C VAL A 99 15.15 8.72 -1.16
N ILE A 100 14.38 7.91 -1.86
CA ILE A 100 14.38 7.86 -3.33
C ILE A 100 13.43 8.95 -3.82
N THR A 101 13.92 9.81 -4.72
CA THR A 101 13.08 10.73 -5.50
C THR A 101 13.04 10.26 -6.95
N TRP A 102 11.89 9.80 -7.40
CA TRP A 102 11.68 9.23 -8.73
C TRP A 102 10.43 9.83 -9.38
N LYS A 103 10.62 10.96 -10.06
CA LYS A 103 9.56 11.71 -10.75
C LYS A 103 9.37 11.19 -12.17
N SER A 104 8.14 11.25 -12.68
CA SER A 104 7.90 11.15 -14.13
C SER A 104 8.53 12.33 -14.87
N ASP A 105 9.09 12.06 -16.06
CA ASP A 105 9.52 13.10 -16.98
C ASP A 105 8.32 13.92 -17.50
N ASN A 106 8.60 15.10 -18.04
CA ASN A 106 7.55 16.03 -18.47
C ASN A 106 6.72 15.48 -19.64
N THR A 107 7.36 14.80 -20.60
CA THR A 107 6.69 14.21 -21.76
C THR A 107 5.64 13.18 -21.33
N THR A 108 5.99 12.30 -20.38
CA THR A 108 5.09 11.28 -19.85
C THR A 108 3.92 11.92 -19.09
N LYS A 109 4.15 13.01 -18.35
CA LYS A 109 3.09 13.77 -17.68
C LYS A 109 2.13 14.46 -18.65
N GLU A 110 2.66 15.03 -19.73
CA GLU A 110 1.88 15.65 -20.80
C GLU A 110 1.01 14.60 -21.50
N LEU A 111 1.58 13.46 -21.88
CA LEU A 111 0.84 12.34 -22.47
C LEU A 111 -0.26 11.81 -21.55
N CYS A 112 -0.01 11.73 -20.25
CA CYS A 112 -1.02 11.38 -19.24
C CYS A 112 -2.20 12.37 -19.24
N SER A 113 -1.89 13.66 -19.27
CA SER A 113 -2.90 14.73 -19.28
C SER A 113 -3.70 14.72 -20.59
N MET A 114 -3.04 14.48 -21.73
CA MET A 114 -3.67 14.33 -23.04
C MET A 114 -4.64 13.15 -23.11
N LYS A 115 -4.39 12.09 -22.32
CA LYS A 115 -5.32 10.95 -22.15
C LYS A 115 -6.50 11.26 -21.22
N GLY A 116 -6.66 12.51 -20.80
CA GLY A 116 -7.79 12.98 -19.99
C GLY A 116 -7.65 12.74 -18.49
N LYS A 117 -6.44 12.43 -17.99
CA LYS A 117 -6.22 12.34 -16.54
C LYS A 117 -6.00 13.73 -15.95
N PRO A 118 -6.51 14.00 -14.74
CA PRO A 118 -6.19 15.22 -14.02
C PRO A 118 -4.68 15.35 -13.80
N LYS A 119 -4.12 16.56 -13.99
CA LYS A 119 -2.67 16.83 -13.91
C LYS A 119 -2.07 16.35 -12.60
N GLU A 120 -2.84 16.47 -11.53
CA GLU A 120 -2.47 16.13 -10.19
C GLU A 120 -2.29 14.60 -9.98
N LEU A 121 -2.90 13.77 -10.85
CA LEU A 121 -2.68 12.32 -10.92
C LEU A 121 -1.58 11.92 -11.91
N CYS A 122 -1.07 12.86 -12.73
CA CYS A 122 0.03 12.63 -13.66
C CYS A 122 1.38 12.78 -12.96
N HIS A 123 1.63 11.89 -12.01
CA HIS A 123 2.88 11.77 -11.26
C HIS A 123 3.28 10.31 -11.11
N ASN A 124 4.48 10.06 -10.58
CA ASN A 124 4.91 8.72 -10.28
C ASN A 124 4.54 8.35 -8.85
N PHE A 125 3.44 7.62 -8.66
CA PHE A 125 3.03 7.13 -7.36
C PHE A 125 3.69 5.78 -7.13
N LEU A 126 4.67 5.72 -6.22
CA LEU A 126 5.41 4.51 -5.91
C LEU A 126 4.54 3.62 -5.02
N SER A 127 4.30 2.37 -5.42
CA SER A 127 3.29 1.51 -4.76
C SER A 127 3.70 0.04 -4.61
N VAL A 128 4.88 -0.35 -5.13
CA VAL A 128 5.44 -1.69 -4.97
C VAL A 128 6.87 -1.54 -4.46
N VAL A 129 7.17 -2.20 -3.33
CA VAL A 129 8.51 -2.29 -2.75
C VAL A 129 8.70 -3.70 -2.20
N GLU A 130 9.55 -4.49 -2.85
CA GLU A 130 9.82 -5.88 -2.48
C GLU A 130 11.31 -6.15 -2.41
N THR A 131 11.76 -6.95 -1.45
CA THR A 131 13.11 -7.52 -1.45
C THR A 131 13.14 -8.70 -2.42
N THR A 132 14.04 -8.67 -3.40
CA THR A 132 14.09 -9.67 -4.49
C THR A 132 14.97 -10.87 -4.17
N ASN A 133 15.73 -10.81 -3.08
CA ASN A 133 16.59 -11.88 -2.61
C ASN A 133 16.56 -12.00 -1.08
N ASP A 134 16.89 -13.21 -0.59
CA ASP A 134 16.87 -13.52 0.85
C ASP A 134 17.94 -12.77 1.64
N GLN A 135 19.00 -12.33 0.96
CA GLN A 135 20.10 -11.56 1.55
C GLN A 135 19.70 -10.09 1.80
N GLY A 136 18.58 -9.63 1.25
CA GLY A 136 18.15 -8.23 1.32
C GLY A 136 19.17 -7.27 0.70
N SER A 137 19.88 -7.69 -0.36
CA SER A 137 20.88 -6.88 -1.08
C SER A 137 20.31 -6.22 -2.33
N GLU A 138 19.08 -6.56 -2.72
CA GLU A 138 18.37 -5.92 -3.82
C GLU A 138 16.89 -5.73 -3.46
N ILE A 139 16.34 -4.58 -3.85
CA ILE A 139 14.92 -4.27 -3.76
C ILE A 139 14.36 -3.93 -5.14
N LEU A 140 13.15 -4.41 -5.42
CA LEU A 140 12.31 -3.99 -6.52
C LEU A 140 11.47 -2.79 -6.08
N VAL A 141 11.47 -1.73 -6.88
CA VAL A 141 10.58 -0.58 -6.69
C VAL A 141 9.81 -0.32 -7.98
N CYS A 142 8.49 -0.16 -7.88
CA CYS A 142 7.66 0.23 -9.01
C CYS A 142 6.74 1.41 -8.67
N GLY A 143 6.38 2.17 -9.70
CA GLY A 143 5.39 3.22 -9.58
C GLY A 143 4.56 3.39 -10.84
N SER A 144 3.49 4.17 -10.71
CA SER A 144 2.50 4.42 -11.75
C SER A 144 3.07 5.18 -12.96
N ASN A 145 4.12 5.98 -12.74
CA ASN A 145 4.77 6.86 -13.69
C ASN A 145 3.78 7.52 -14.67
N SER A 146 2.88 8.34 -14.12
CA SER A 146 1.86 9.06 -14.87
C SER A 146 1.03 8.14 -15.79
N PHE A 147 0.51 7.05 -15.24
CA PHE A 147 -0.24 6.04 -15.98
C PHE A 147 0.53 5.36 -17.12
N SER A 148 1.84 5.24 -16.94
CA SER A 148 2.73 4.41 -17.75
C SER A 148 3.69 3.66 -16.81
N PRO A 149 3.19 2.64 -16.09
CA PRO A 149 3.90 2.06 -14.95
C PRO A 149 5.26 1.50 -15.33
N ILE A 150 6.24 1.79 -14.47
CA ILE A 150 7.64 1.37 -14.60
C ILE A 150 8.14 0.80 -13.28
N CYS A 151 9.13 -0.07 -13.39
CA CYS A 151 9.84 -0.69 -12.29
C CYS A 151 11.34 -0.53 -12.49
N THR A 152 12.10 -0.58 -11.41
CA THR A 152 13.56 -0.69 -11.41
C THR A 152 13.98 -1.55 -10.22
N THR A 153 15.18 -2.12 -10.26
CA THR A 153 15.80 -2.70 -9.07
C THR A 153 16.83 -1.74 -8.50
N TYR A 154 17.03 -1.81 -7.19
CA TYR A 154 18.09 -1.11 -6.49
C TYR A 154 18.96 -2.14 -5.80
N ALA A 155 20.27 -2.12 -6.08
CA ALA A 155 21.23 -2.76 -5.19
C ALA A 155 21.33 -1.91 -3.92
N VAL A 156 21.24 -2.56 -2.76
CA VAL A 156 21.12 -1.90 -1.47
C VAL A 156 22.15 -2.42 -0.47
N SER A 157 22.72 -1.52 0.32
CA SER A 157 23.63 -1.88 1.40
C SER A 157 23.52 -0.89 2.56
N VAL A 158 23.68 -1.38 3.79
CA VAL A 158 23.70 -0.55 4.99
C VAL A 158 25.15 -0.24 5.34
N LEU A 159 25.51 1.04 5.31
CA LEU A 159 26.84 1.54 5.66
C LEU A 159 26.77 2.34 6.97
N SER A 160 27.93 2.63 7.56
CA SER A 160 28.01 3.51 8.74
C SER A 160 27.47 4.92 8.48
N SER A 161 27.56 5.40 7.23
CA SER A 161 27.02 6.68 6.77
C SER A 161 25.52 6.66 6.43
N GLY A 162 24.87 5.50 6.47
CA GLY A 162 23.45 5.33 6.16
C GLY A 162 23.17 4.26 5.10
N LEU A 163 21.95 4.26 4.57
CA LEU A 163 21.54 3.32 3.53
C LEU A 163 22.06 3.79 2.17
N ALA A 164 22.85 2.96 1.49
CA ALA A 164 23.31 3.19 0.13
C ALA A 164 22.42 2.45 -0.88
N LEU A 165 22.08 3.15 -1.96
CA LEU A 165 21.14 2.69 -2.99
C LEU A 165 21.76 2.94 -4.37
N LEU A 166 21.92 1.89 -5.15
CA LEU A 166 22.37 1.98 -6.55
C LEU A 166 21.24 1.54 -7.46
N ARG A 167 20.73 2.46 -8.28
CA ARG A 167 19.61 2.23 -9.19
C ARG A 167 20.08 1.45 -10.42
N GLY A 168 19.31 0.44 -10.82
CA GLY A 168 19.46 -0.27 -12.08
C GLY A 168 18.64 0.34 -13.21
N ASP A 169 18.54 -0.38 -14.32
CA ASP A 169 17.78 0.08 -15.48
C ASP A 169 16.26 0.00 -15.26
N ASP A 170 15.55 0.90 -15.93
CA ASP A 170 14.09 0.96 -15.89
C ASP A 170 13.50 -0.07 -16.85
N PHE A 171 12.47 -0.76 -16.38
CA PHE A 171 11.72 -1.72 -17.19
C PHE A 171 10.21 -1.59 -16.96
N SER A 172 9.44 -2.23 -17.84
CA SER A 172 7.96 -2.15 -17.80
C SER A 172 7.39 -2.60 -16.46
N GLY A 173 6.54 -1.76 -15.88
CA GLY A 173 5.75 -2.07 -14.68
C GLY A 173 4.37 -2.64 -14.97
N LYS A 174 4.00 -2.84 -16.24
CA LYS A 174 2.73 -3.47 -16.62
C LYS A 174 2.62 -4.85 -15.96
N GLN A 175 1.44 -5.17 -15.45
CA GLN A 175 1.14 -6.40 -14.68
C GLN A 175 1.86 -6.51 -13.33
N ARG A 176 2.77 -5.60 -12.98
CA ARG A 176 3.51 -5.58 -11.71
C ARG A 176 3.05 -4.48 -10.76
N CYS A 177 2.61 -3.36 -11.33
CA CYS A 177 2.26 -2.13 -10.63
C CYS A 177 0.97 -1.54 -11.22
N PRO A 178 0.12 -0.85 -10.44
CA PRO A 178 -1.05 -0.15 -10.96
C PRO A 178 -0.67 1.01 -11.89
N PHE A 179 -1.58 1.36 -12.80
CA PHE A 179 -1.42 2.53 -13.68
C PHE A 179 -1.72 3.83 -12.94
N GLY A 180 -2.59 3.83 -11.94
CA GLY A 180 -2.96 5.03 -11.21
C GLY A 180 -3.02 4.81 -9.70
N PRO A 181 -2.92 5.87 -8.90
CA PRO A 181 -2.91 5.76 -7.43
C PRO A 181 -4.26 5.36 -6.81
N ASP A 182 -5.35 5.40 -7.59
CA ASP A 182 -6.68 4.95 -7.18
C ASP A 182 -6.88 3.43 -7.34
N GLN A 183 -6.03 2.79 -8.13
CA GLN A 183 -6.13 1.38 -8.44
C GLN A 183 -5.54 0.55 -7.31
N ARG A 184 -6.40 -0.14 -6.57
CA ARG A 184 -5.97 -1.05 -5.50
C ARG A 184 -5.13 -2.18 -6.08
N SER A 185 -3.94 -2.36 -5.55
CA SER A 185 -3.01 -3.41 -5.97
C SER A 185 -2.29 -4.00 -4.77
N ALA A 186 -1.80 -5.22 -4.93
CA ALA A 186 -0.87 -5.85 -4.00
C ALA A 186 0.21 -6.59 -4.77
N ALA A 187 1.41 -6.65 -4.22
CA ALA A 187 2.52 -7.41 -4.77
C ALA A 187 3.29 -8.10 -3.65
N ILE A 188 3.89 -9.24 -3.98
CA ILE A 188 4.80 -9.97 -3.10
C ILE A 188 5.87 -10.66 -3.94
N PHE A 189 7.11 -10.58 -3.51
CA PHE A 189 8.20 -11.35 -4.10
C PHE A 189 8.45 -12.60 -3.27
N THR A 190 8.33 -13.78 -3.88
CA THR A 190 8.55 -15.06 -3.19
C THR A 190 8.90 -16.16 -4.18
N GLY A 191 9.74 -17.12 -3.77
CA GLY A 191 10.17 -18.23 -4.62
C GLY A 191 10.83 -17.78 -5.94
N GLY A 192 11.57 -16.67 -5.89
CA GLY A 192 12.28 -16.11 -7.05
C GLY A 192 11.42 -15.34 -8.05
N SER A 193 10.12 -15.16 -7.80
CA SER A 193 9.21 -14.45 -8.71
C SER A 193 8.38 -13.40 -7.97
N LEU A 194 7.95 -12.38 -8.73
CA LEU A 194 6.99 -11.40 -8.29
C LEU A 194 5.57 -11.89 -8.62
N TYR A 195 4.73 -11.99 -7.59
CA TYR A 195 3.30 -12.19 -7.72
C TYR A 195 2.59 -10.86 -7.48
N ALA A 196 1.75 -10.44 -8.41
CA ALA A 196 1.08 -9.15 -8.33
C ALA A 196 -0.40 -9.26 -8.71
N GLY A 197 -1.27 -8.71 -7.87
CA GLY A 197 -2.67 -8.42 -8.17
C GLY A 197 -2.80 -6.93 -8.52
N THR A 198 -3.07 -6.62 -9.78
CA THR A 198 -3.15 -5.25 -10.30
C THR A 198 -4.11 -5.17 -11.51
N TYR A 199 -4.00 -4.15 -12.35
CA TYR A 199 -4.79 -3.96 -13.56
C TYR A 199 -3.93 -4.07 -14.81
N GLN A 200 -4.48 -4.63 -15.89
CA GLN A 200 -3.78 -4.80 -17.18
C GLN A 200 -3.79 -3.52 -18.02
N ALA A 201 -4.75 -2.63 -17.77
CA ALA A 201 -5.04 -1.49 -18.62
C ALA A 201 -5.15 -0.19 -17.83
N PHE A 202 -4.86 0.91 -18.54
CA PHE A 202 -4.99 2.29 -18.08
C PHE A 202 -6.39 2.62 -17.50
N THR A 203 -7.44 1.99 -18.03
CA THR A 203 -8.83 2.22 -17.62
C THR A 203 -9.12 1.78 -16.18
N GLY A 204 -8.34 0.82 -15.64
CA GLY A 204 -8.61 0.22 -14.34
C GLY A 204 -9.79 -0.74 -14.32
N VAL A 205 -10.26 -1.20 -15.47
CA VAL A 205 -11.42 -2.12 -15.57
C VAL A 205 -11.00 -3.58 -15.61
N SER A 206 -9.79 -3.89 -16.09
CA SER A 206 -9.32 -5.26 -16.30
C SER A 206 -8.35 -5.69 -15.20
N PRO A 207 -8.81 -6.24 -14.05
CA PRO A 207 -7.93 -6.76 -13.03
C PRO A 207 -7.14 -7.98 -13.54
N VAL A 208 -6.01 -8.26 -12.90
CA VAL A 208 -5.15 -9.40 -13.20
C VAL A 208 -4.40 -9.83 -11.97
N VAL A 209 -4.26 -11.14 -11.80
CA VAL A 209 -3.22 -11.72 -10.96
C VAL A 209 -2.15 -12.29 -11.89
N SER A 210 -0.91 -11.86 -11.70
CA SER A 210 0.22 -12.28 -12.52
C SER A 210 1.37 -12.81 -11.68
N ARG A 211 2.17 -13.69 -12.29
CA ARG A 211 3.50 -14.06 -11.84
C ARG A 211 4.49 -13.63 -12.92
N THR A 212 5.41 -12.75 -12.56
CA THR A 212 6.47 -12.26 -13.47
C THR A 212 7.82 -12.32 -12.75
N MET A 213 8.91 -12.08 -13.49
CA MET A 213 10.28 -12.19 -12.96
C MET A 213 10.66 -13.62 -12.55
N GLY A 214 11.95 -13.85 -12.37
CA GLY A 214 12.53 -15.17 -12.11
C GLY A 214 12.68 -16.01 -13.38
N GLU A 215 13.08 -17.27 -13.19
CA GLU A 215 13.40 -18.19 -14.29
C GLU A 215 12.15 -18.81 -14.94
N LYS A 216 11.04 -18.85 -14.20
CA LYS A 216 9.80 -19.48 -14.68
C LYS A 216 9.10 -18.55 -15.67
N ALA A 217 8.47 -19.15 -16.69
CA ALA A 217 7.66 -18.42 -17.66
C ALA A 217 6.61 -17.54 -16.95
N PRO A 218 6.39 -16.29 -17.42
CA PRO A 218 5.35 -15.43 -16.88
C PRO A 218 3.96 -16.04 -17.02
N LEU A 219 3.12 -15.89 -15.99
CA LEU A 219 1.74 -16.34 -15.99
C LEU A 219 0.80 -15.19 -15.62
N LYS A 220 -0.43 -15.24 -16.14
CA LYS A 220 -1.50 -14.33 -15.73
C LYS A 220 -2.84 -15.03 -15.77
N THR A 221 -3.79 -14.56 -14.97
CA THR A 221 -5.19 -15.00 -15.06
C THR A 221 -5.78 -14.69 -16.44
N PRO A 222 -6.76 -15.48 -16.92
CA PRO A 222 -7.53 -15.14 -18.10
C PRO A 222 -8.13 -13.73 -18.00
N THR A 223 -8.24 -13.04 -19.13
CA THR A 223 -8.94 -11.76 -19.19
C THR A 223 -10.44 -12.03 -19.11
N THR A 224 -11.13 -11.42 -18.17
CA THR A 224 -12.60 -11.38 -18.18
C THR A 224 -13.01 -10.25 -19.12
N ASP A 225 -13.43 -10.60 -20.34
CA ASP A 225 -14.15 -9.68 -21.20
C ASP A 225 -15.56 -9.55 -20.59
N VAL A 226 -15.89 -8.35 -20.09
CA VAL A 226 -17.23 -7.97 -19.63
C VAL A 226 -17.85 -7.08 -20.69
#